data_AF-A0A952JB47-F1
#
_entry.id   AF-A0A952JB47-F1
#
_cell.length_a   1.000
_cell.length_b   1.000
_cell.length_c   1.000
_cell.angle_alpha   90.00
_cell.angle_beta   90.00
_cell.angle_gamma   90.00
#
_symmetry.space_group_name_H-M   'P 1'
#
loop_
_entity.id
_entity.type
_entity.pdbx_description
1 polymer ?
#
loop_
_entity_poly.entity_id
_entity_poly.type
_entity_poly.pdbx_seq_one_letter_code
_entity_poly.pdbx_strand_id
1 'polypeptide(L)'
;MKPIKVLITAGPTREAIDPVRYISNHSTGKMGIAIAEAFAAEGCEVSLILGATHLKPSLPMQIISVESAQEMYNACVKIYAETDISIFAAAVADYTPKDVSNEKIKKNNNSWQLELVKTKDIAFEMGLLKSSKQVNVVFALETNNEIEHARQKLEKKNADFVVLNSMRDSGAGFGFDTNKISLLYINGLTTNFALQSKQSLAKIIVKEALQYFHNKQE
;
A
#
# COMPACT_ATOMS: atom_id res chain seq x y z
N MET A 1 22.52 1.22 -17.91
CA MET A 1 22.00 2.10 -16.84
C MET A 1 21.83 1.27 -15.58
N LYS A 2 21.97 1.86 -14.39
CA LYS A 2 21.62 1.18 -13.13
C LYS A 2 20.10 0.91 -13.12
N PRO A 3 19.62 -0.27 -12.71
CA PRO A 3 18.18 -0.52 -12.65
C PRO A 3 17.51 0.42 -11.64
N ILE A 4 16.27 0.83 -11.94
CA ILE A 4 15.44 1.64 -11.04
C ILE A 4 14.98 0.74 -9.89
N LYS A 5 15.24 1.17 -8.65
CA LYS A 5 14.86 0.43 -7.44
C LYS A 5 13.45 0.81 -6.99
N VAL A 6 12.58 -0.18 -6.85
CA VAL A 6 11.15 0.04 -6.55
C VAL A 6 10.76 -0.70 -5.26
N LEU A 7 10.20 0.04 -4.31
CA LEU A 7 9.61 -0.51 -3.08
C LEU A 7 8.10 -0.53 -3.21
N ILE A 8 7.47 -1.68 -2.95
CA ILE A 8 6.01 -1.80 -2.99
C ILE A 8 5.54 -2.47 -1.72
N THR A 9 4.61 -1.82 -1.00
CA THR A 9 3.86 -2.49 0.07
C THR A 9 2.57 -3.05 -0.51
N ALA A 10 2.23 -4.31 -0.23
CA ALA A 10 0.99 -4.92 -0.69
C ALA A 10 0.37 -5.84 0.37
N GLY A 11 -0.93 -6.15 0.24
CA GLY A 11 -1.63 -7.04 1.16
C GLY A 11 -2.14 -6.37 2.44
N PRO A 12 -2.92 -7.09 3.26
CA PRO A 12 -3.34 -6.61 4.56
C PRO A 12 -2.27 -6.87 5.64
N THR A 13 -2.29 -6.10 6.72
CA THR A 13 -1.58 -6.50 7.96
C THR A 13 -2.54 -7.22 8.90
N ARG A 14 -1.99 -8.06 9.78
CA ARG A 14 -2.68 -8.81 10.84
C ARG A 14 -2.10 -8.42 12.18
N GLU A 15 -2.88 -7.68 12.95
CA GLU A 15 -2.50 -7.22 14.28
C GLU A 15 -2.95 -8.26 15.31
N ALA A 16 -1.99 -9.01 15.86
CA ALA A 16 -2.25 -10.12 16.76
C ALA A 16 -2.92 -9.65 18.05
N ILE A 17 -3.98 -10.35 18.47
CA ILE A 17 -4.61 -10.19 19.78
C ILE A 17 -4.10 -11.28 20.72
N ASP A 18 -4.03 -12.50 20.21
CA ASP A 18 -3.46 -13.69 20.84
C ASP A 18 -2.95 -14.64 19.73
N PRO A 19 -2.40 -15.84 20.03
CA PRO A 19 -1.87 -16.73 19.00
C PRO A 19 -2.90 -17.26 17.99
N VAL A 20 -4.18 -16.99 18.18
CA VAL A 20 -5.29 -17.53 17.37
C VAL A 20 -6.09 -16.42 16.68
N ARG A 21 -6.10 -15.21 17.22
CA ARG A 21 -6.98 -14.11 16.79
C ARG A 21 -6.17 -12.87 16.45
N TYR A 22 -6.63 -12.14 15.43
CA TYR A 22 -6.02 -10.91 14.96
C TYR A 22 -7.08 -9.93 14.42
N ILE A 23 -6.70 -8.67 14.28
CA ILE A 23 -7.43 -7.62 13.55
C ILE A 23 -6.78 -7.47 12.17
N SER A 24 -7.57 -7.39 11.10
CA SER A 24 -7.07 -7.29 9.73
C SER A 24 -8.04 -6.54 8.84
N ASN A 25 -7.53 -6.09 7.70
CA ASN A 25 -8.32 -5.52 6.60
C ASN A 25 -8.74 -6.58 5.58
N HIS A 26 -9.78 -6.29 4.78
CA HIS A 26 -10.31 -7.18 3.74
C HIS A 26 -9.48 -7.24 2.45
N SER A 27 -8.33 -6.57 2.41
CA SER A 27 -7.46 -6.58 1.24
C SER A 27 -6.92 -7.96 0.93
N THR A 28 -6.89 -8.32 -0.35
CA THR A 28 -6.25 -9.55 -0.82
C THR A 28 -4.79 -9.34 -1.23
N GLY A 29 -4.37 -8.09 -1.45
CA GLY A 29 -3.06 -7.75 -2.00
C GLY A 29 -2.96 -7.79 -3.53
N LYS A 30 -4.00 -8.25 -4.24
CA LYS A 30 -4.00 -8.41 -5.72
C LYS A 30 -3.50 -7.17 -6.48
N MET A 31 -3.92 -5.98 -6.07
CA MET A 31 -3.54 -4.73 -6.76
C MET A 31 -2.04 -4.42 -6.62
N GLY A 32 -1.51 -4.49 -5.39
CA GLY A 32 -0.09 -4.24 -5.13
C GLY A 32 0.81 -5.28 -5.80
N ILE A 33 0.40 -6.55 -5.82
CA ILE A 33 1.11 -7.62 -6.56
C ILE A 33 1.12 -7.32 -8.06
N ALA A 34 -0.01 -6.96 -8.66
CA ALA A 34 -0.07 -6.63 -10.09
C ALA A 34 0.83 -5.44 -10.45
N ILE A 35 0.96 -4.44 -9.57
CA ILE A 35 1.88 -3.31 -9.75
C ILE A 35 3.34 -3.78 -9.66
N ALA A 36 3.65 -4.67 -8.72
CA ALA A 36 4.99 -5.22 -8.59
C ALA A 36 5.43 -6.03 -9.81
N GLU A 37 4.53 -6.85 -10.35
CA GLU A 37 4.76 -7.57 -11.60
C GLU A 37 4.92 -6.62 -12.79
N ALA A 38 4.13 -5.55 -12.86
CA ALA A 38 4.24 -4.56 -13.92
C ALA A 38 5.59 -3.81 -13.87
N PHE A 39 6.09 -3.42 -12.68
CA PHE A 39 7.44 -2.83 -12.57
C PHE A 39 8.55 -3.83 -12.92
N ALA A 40 8.43 -5.09 -12.48
CA ALA A 40 9.39 -6.13 -12.82
C ALA A 40 9.45 -6.40 -14.34
N ALA A 41 8.30 -6.34 -15.03
CA ALA A 41 8.22 -6.47 -16.48
C ALA A 41 8.91 -5.31 -17.23
N GLU A 42 8.97 -4.12 -16.63
CA GLU A 42 9.74 -2.96 -17.15
C GLU A 42 11.23 -3.00 -16.77
N GLY A 43 11.72 -4.11 -16.19
CA GLY A 43 13.12 -4.30 -15.84
C GLY A 43 13.59 -3.59 -14.57
N CYS A 44 12.66 -3.15 -13.72
CA CYS A 44 12.98 -2.54 -12.43
C CYS A 44 13.42 -3.58 -11.38
N GLU A 45 14.25 -3.16 -10.43
CA GLU A 45 14.63 -3.96 -9.26
C GLU A 45 13.55 -3.81 -8.18
N VAL A 46 12.65 -4.79 -8.08
CA VAL A 46 11.46 -4.71 -7.22
C VAL A 46 11.68 -5.39 -5.87
N SER A 47 11.46 -4.63 -4.79
CA SER A 47 11.29 -5.09 -3.41
C SER A 47 9.82 -5.02 -3.01
N LEU A 48 9.16 -6.18 -2.99
CA LEU A 48 7.77 -6.32 -2.57
C LEU A 48 7.69 -6.68 -1.09
N ILE A 49 7.29 -5.72 -0.26
CA ILE A 49 6.95 -5.93 1.15
C ILE A 49 5.50 -6.42 1.20
N LEU A 50 5.32 -7.71 1.45
CA LEU A 50 4.05 -8.40 1.29
C LEU A 50 3.46 -8.76 2.65
N GLY A 51 2.32 -8.15 2.95
CA GLY A 51 1.49 -8.47 4.10
C GLY A 51 0.86 -9.87 4.01
N ALA A 52 -0.02 -10.17 4.95
CA ALA A 52 -0.56 -11.51 5.17
C ALA A 52 -1.54 -11.96 4.07
N THR A 53 -0.99 -12.47 2.96
CA THR A 53 -1.73 -13.05 1.84
C THR A 53 -1.12 -14.37 1.38
N HIS A 54 -1.96 -15.25 0.85
CA HIS A 54 -1.52 -16.51 0.22
C HIS A 54 -1.14 -16.33 -1.25
N LEU A 55 -1.41 -15.16 -1.83
CA LEU A 55 -1.09 -14.85 -3.21
C LEU A 55 0.42 -14.66 -3.37
N LYS A 56 0.95 -15.13 -4.50
CA LYS A 56 2.36 -14.98 -4.86
C LYS A 56 2.46 -14.29 -6.22
N PRO A 57 3.40 -13.34 -6.39
CA PRO A 57 3.76 -12.84 -7.71
C PRO A 57 4.23 -13.99 -8.62
N SER A 58 3.92 -13.87 -9.91
CA SER A 58 4.32 -14.80 -10.97
C SER A 58 5.73 -14.53 -11.51
N LEU A 59 6.21 -13.29 -11.39
CA LEU A 59 7.55 -12.88 -11.81
C LEU A 59 8.55 -12.93 -10.64
N PRO A 60 9.83 -13.25 -10.90
CA PRO A 60 10.86 -13.24 -9.88
C PRO A 60 11.13 -11.81 -9.41
N MET A 61 11.08 -11.59 -8.09
CA MET A 61 11.38 -10.32 -7.43
C MET A 61 11.78 -10.59 -5.97
N GLN A 62 12.34 -9.60 -5.29
CA GLN A 62 12.61 -9.72 -3.86
C GLN A 62 11.28 -9.59 -3.09
N ILE A 63 10.92 -10.61 -2.33
CA ILE A 63 9.71 -10.62 -1.49
C ILE A 63 10.13 -10.58 -0.02
N ILE A 64 9.60 -9.62 0.73
CA ILE A 64 9.79 -9.47 2.16
C ILE A 64 8.43 -9.69 2.82
N SER A 65 8.19 -10.89 3.34
CA SER A 65 6.94 -11.22 4.03
C SER A 65 6.89 -10.59 5.41
N VAL A 66 5.75 -9.99 5.74
CA VAL A 66 5.46 -9.35 7.02
C VAL A 66 4.03 -9.68 7.46
N GLU A 67 3.80 -9.76 8.75
CA GLU A 67 2.46 -9.98 9.31
C GLU A 67 1.85 -8.67 9.81
N SER A 68 2.58 -7.88 10.59
CA SER A 68 2.06 -6.68 11.26
C SER A 68 2.41 -5.36 10.57
N ALA A 69 1.68 -4.29 10.90
CA ALA A 69 2.00 -2.93 10.51
C ALA A 69 3.41 -2.51 10.96
N GLN A 70 3.83 -2.93 12.16
CA GLN A 70 5.15 -2.61 12.69
C GLN A 70 6.27 -3.33 11.92
N GLU A 71 6.07 -4.59 11.54
CA GLU A 71 7.01 -5.34 10.69
C GLU A 71 7.11 -4.71 9.30
N MET A 72 5.97 -4.36 8.70
CA MET A 72 5.93 -3.68 7.41
C MET A 72 6.67 -2.35 7.46
N TYR A 73 6.45 -1.54 8.50
CA TYR A 73 7.20 -0.30 8.73
C TYR A 73 8.71 -0.55 8.81
N ASN A 74 9.13 -1.52 9.64
CA ASN A 74 10.54 -1.85 9.82
C ASN A 74 11.19 -2.32 8.51
N ALA A 75 10.46 -3.09 7.69
CA ALA A 75 10.91 -3.50 6.38
C ALA A 75 11.08 -2.30 5.44
N CYS A 76 10.12 -1.37 5.40
CA CYS A 76 10.21 -0.16 4.59
C CYS A 76 11.43 0.69 4.95
N VAL A 77 11.61 1.00 6.24
CA VAL A 77 12.71 1.84 6.75
C VAL A 77 14.07 1.31 6.32
N LYS A 78 14.27 -0.01 6.32
CA LYS A 78 15.56 -0.64 5.99
C LYS A 78 16.01 -0.39 4.56
N ILE A 79 15.09 -0.22 3.61
CA ILE A 79 15.42 -0.17 2.18
C ILE A 79 15.00 1.15 1.50
N TYR A 80 14.20 1.99 2.17
CA TYR A 80 13.64 3.20 1.58
C TYR A 80 14.71 4.20 1.10
N ALA A 81 15.81 4.36 1.84
CA ALA A 81 16.89 5.29 1.49
C ALA A 81 17.55 4.98 0.14
N GLU A 82 17.53 3.72 -0.29
CA GLU A 82 18.10 3.28 -1.57
C GLU A 82 17.05 3.13 -2.68
N THR A 83 15.78 3.42 -2.39
CA THR A 83 14.67 3.24 -3.33
C THR A 83 14.48 4.48 -4.17
N ASP A 84 14.20 4.31 -5.46
CA ASP A 84 13.88 5.40 -6.39
C ASP A 84 12.38 5.71 -6.41
N ILE A 85 11.54 4.66 -6.45
CA ILE A 85 10.08 4.75 -6.51
C ILE A 85 9.44 3.89 -5.42
N SER A 86 8.53 4.45 -4.64
CA SER A 86 7.77 3.73 -3.60
C SER A 86 6.27 3.76 -3.87
N ILE A 87 5.63 2.59 -3.82
CA ILE A 87 4.18 2.43 -3.96
C ILE A 87 3.58 1.88 -2.65
N PHE A 88 2.83 2.72 -1.96
CA PHE A 88 2.18 2.36 -0.69
C PHE A 88 0.76 1.83 -0.94
N ALA A 89 0.66 0.59 -1.43
CA ALA A 89 -0.60 -0.07 -1.80
C ALA A 89 -1.14 -1.09 -0.77
N ALA A 90 -0.46 -1.27 0.37
CA ALA A 90 -0.91 -2.19 1.42
C ALA A 90 -2.12 -1.62 2.17
N ALA A 91 -3.00 -2.51 2.63
CA ALA A 91 -4.06 -2.16 3.57
C ALA A 91 -3.53 -2.37 5.00
N VAL A 92 -2.76 -1.39 5.47
CA VAL A 92 -2.20 -1.37 6.82
C VAL A 92 -3.32 -1.08 7.82
N ALA A 93 -3.39 -1.84 8.91
CA ALA A 93 -4.34 -1.56 9.99
C ALA A 93 -3.98 -0.23 10.67
N ASP A 94 -4.95 0.67 10.86
CA ASP A 94 -4.74 1.96 11.52
C ASP A 94 -4.49 1.83 13.04
N TYR A 95 -4.89 0.69 13.62
CA TYR A 95 -4.80 0.40 15.04
C TYR A 95 -4.34 -1.04 15.28
N THR A 96 -3.63 -1.25 16.39
CA THR A 96 -3.13 -2.55 16.85
C THR A 96 -3.48 -2.74 18.34
N PRO A 97 -3.68 -3.97 18.84
CA PRO A 97 -3.87 -4.22 20.27
C PRO A 97 -2.72 -3.63 21.10
N LYS A 98 -3.08 -2.93 22.19
CA LYS A 98 -2.08 -2.37 23.12
C LYS A 98 -1.24 -3.46 23.77
N ASP A 99 -1.91 -4.54 24.17
CA ASP A 99 -1.31 -5.72 24.79
C ASP A 99 -1.68 -6.96 23.98
N VAL A 100 -0.66 -7.73 23.61
CA VAL A 100 -0.83 -9.01 22.89
C VAL A 100 -0.66 -10.15 23.89
N SER A 101 -1.65 -11.04 23.97
CA SER A 101 -1.56 -12.22 24.83
C SER A 101 -0.71 -13.30 24.19
N ASN A 102 0.18 -13.93 24.97
CA ASN A 102 0.95 -15.10 24.51
C ASN A 102 0.13 -16.40 24.54
N GLU A 103 -1.05 -16.39 25.17
CA GLU A 103 -1.98 -17.51 25.23
C GLU A 103 -3.34 -17.15 24.68
N LYS A 104 -4.07 -18.15 24.17
CA LYS A 104 -5.45 -17.97 23.73
C LYS A 104 -6.31 -17.47 24.90
N ILE A 105 -6.85 -16.27 24.78
CA ILE A 105 -7.69 -15.69 25.84
C ILE A 105 -8.96 -16.53 25.96
N LYS A 106 -9.21 -17.05 27.17
CA LYS A 106 -10.36 -17.90 27.46
C LYS A 106 -11.65 -17.08 27.53
N LYS A 107 -12.78 -17.72 27.21
CA LYS A 107 -14.12 -17.13 27.33
C LYS A 107 -14.53 -17.11 28.79
N ASN A 108 -14.36 -15.97 29.46
CA ASN A 108 -14.53 -15.89 30.91
C ASN A 108 -15.68 -14.96 31.32
N ASN A 109 -16.09 -14.02 30.45
CA ASN A 109 -17.08 -12.99 30.74
C ASN A 109 -18.13 -12.90 29.62
N ASN A 110 -19.29 -12.30 29.96
CA ASN A 110 -20.36 -12.03 28.99
C ASN A 110 -19.93 -11.00 27.92
N SER A 111 -18.99 -10.11 28.25
CA SER A 111 -18.40 -9.13 27.33
C SER A 111 -16.89 -9.04 27.52
N TRP A 112 -16.18 -8.62 26.47
CA TRP A 112 -14.74 -8.40 26.46
C TRP A 112 -14.44 -7.11 25.69
N GLN A 113 -13.50 -6.32 26.22
CA GLN A 113 -13.04 -5.08 25.61
C GLN A 113 -11.57 -5.24 25.25
N LEU A 114 -11.19 -4.71 24.08
CA LEU A 114 -9.83 -4.72 23.56
C LEU A 114 -9.37 -3.28 23.41
N GLU A 115 -8.35 -2.89 24.17
CA GLU A 115 -7.73 -1.57 24.04
C GLU A 115 -6.81 -1.54 22.81
N LEU A 116 -6.98 -0.53 21.96
CA LEU A 116 -6.23 -0.37 20.72
C LEU A 116 -5.40 0.91 20.74
N VAL A 117 -4.20 0.84 20.17
CA VAL A 117 -3.29 1.98 19.97
C VAL A 117 -3.03 2.18 18.49
N LYS A 118 -2.72 3.42 18.08
CA LYS A 118 -2.46 3.75 16.68
C LYS A 118 -1.17 3.09 16.18
N THR A 119 -1.21 2.57 14.96
CA THR A 119 -0.01 2.13 14.25
C THR A 119 0.72 3.33 13.63
N LYS A 120 1.93 3.09 13.11
CA LYS A 120 2.67 4.11 12.35
C LYS A 120 2.09 4.23 10.93
N ASP A 121 1.86 5.46 10.48
CA ASP A 121 1.49 5.73 9.08
C ASP A 121 2.76 5.63 8.20
N ILE A 122 3.00 4.44 7.63
CA ILE A 122 4.21 4.12 6.87
C ILE A 122 4.47 5.14 5.75
N ALA A 123 3.44 5.50 4.99
CA ALA A 123 3.60 6.43 3.87
C ALA A 123 3.91 7.86 4.34
N PHE A 124 3.34 8.29 5.47
CA PHE A 124 3.71 9.56 6.10
C PHE A 124 5.17 9.55 6.56
N GLU A 125 5.57 8.51 7.29
CA GLU A 125 6.92 8.35 7.83
C GLU A 125 7.98 8.33 6.73
N MET A 126 7.72 7.63 5.62
CA MET A 126 8.60 7.63 4.45
C MET A 126 8.58 8.99 3.73
N GLY A 127 7.42 9.65 3.68
CA GLY A 127 7.28 11.00 3.14
C GLY A 127 8.14 12.05 3.85
N LEU A 128 8.40 11.89 5.15
CA LEU A 128 9.32 12.74 5.91
C LEU A 128 10.80 12.57 5.50
N LEU A 129 11.15 11.39 4.98
CA LEU A 129 12.52 11.03 4.58
C LEU A 129 12.76 11.21 3.07
N LYS A 130 11.70 11.44 2.30
CA LYS A 130 11.72 11.50 0.83
C LYS A 130 12.64 12.62 0.32
N SER A 131 13.60 12.25 -0.51
CA SER A 131 14.42 13.22 -1.26
C SER A 131 13.70 13.76 -2.49
N SER A 132 14.19 14.86 -3.06
CA SER A 132 13.62 15.46 -4.28
C SER A 132 13.65 14.52 -5.50
N LYS A 133 14.57 13.56 -5.52
CA LYS A 133 14.75 12.58 -6.61
C LYS A 133 13.85 11.35 -6.49
N GLN A 134 13.27 11.11 -5.32
CA GLN A 134 12.41 9.95 -5.08
C GLN A 134 10.97 10.23 -5.47
N VAL A 135 10.25 9.17 -5.86
CA VAL A 135 8.82 9.19 -6.15
C VAL A 135 8.07 8.38 -5.10
N ASN A 136 7.04 8.98 -4.49
CA ASN A 136 6.11 8.31 -3.59
C ASN A 136 4.70 8.32 -4.18
N VAL A 137 4.10 7.15 -4.33
CA VAL A 137 2.71 6.97 -4.75
C VAL A 137 1.94 6.35 -3.60
N VAL A 138 0.81 6.95 -3.24
CA VAL A 138 -0.02 6.48 -2.12
C VAL A 138 -1.38 6.02 -2.60
N PHE A 139 -1.89 4.95 -2.01
CA PHE A 139 -3.26 4.52 -2.26
C PHE A 139 -4.22 5.14 -1.25
N ALA A 140 -5.41 5.48 -1.73
CA ALA A 140 -6.53 5.91 -0.90
C ALA A 140 -7.77 5.06 -1.24
N LEU A 141 -8.53 4.75 -0.19
CA LEU A 141 -9.84 4.13 -0.29
C LEU A 141 -10.73 4.88 0.68
N GLU A 142 -11.51 5.81 0.16
CA GLU A 142 -12.37 6.68 0.95
C GLU A 142 -13.83 6.32 0.66
N THR A 143 -14.69 6.44 1.67
CA THR A 143 -16.13 6.18 1.53
C THR A 143 -16.95 7.48 1.48
N ASN A 144 -16.36 8.59 1.94
CA ASN A 144 -16.93 9.93 1.95
C ASN A 144 -15.86 10.97 1.56
N ASN A 145 -16.29 12.10 0.96
CA ASN A 145 -15.42 13.23 0.59
C ASN A 145 -14.09 12.81 -0.09
N GLU A 146 -14.19 11.82 -0.99
CA GLU A 146 -13.06 11.01 -1.43
C GLU A 146 -11.91 11.82 -2.05
N ILE A 147 -12.25 12.81 -2.87
CA ILE A 147 -11.27 13.70 -3.53
C ILE A 147 -10.56 14.59 -2.51
N GLU A 148 -11.29 15.14 -1.54
CA GLU A 148 -10.74 16.07 -0.57
C GLU A 148 -9.79 15.35 0.39
N HIS A 149 -10.19 14.19 0.92
CA HIS A 149 -9.34 13.35 1.74
C HIS A 149 -8.10 12.86 0.97
N ALA A 150 -8.26 12.51 -0.31
CA ALA A 150 -7.14 12.11 -1.15
C ALA A 150 -6.14 13.27 -1.36
N ARG A 151 -6.59 14.52 -1.54
CA ARG A 151 -5.71 15.70 -1.60
C ARG A 151 -4.96 15.93 -0.29
N GLN A 152 -5.64 15.83 0.84
CA GLN A 152 -4.99 15.94 2.15
C GLN A 152 -3.93 14.85 2.35
N LYS A 153 -4.19 13.63 1.87
CA LYS A 153 -3.21 12.54 1.89
C LYS A 153 -2.00 12.82 0.99
N LEU A 154 -2.21 13.42 -0.18
CA LEU A 154 -1.15 13.80 -1.11
C LEU A 154 -0.12 14.71 -0.42
N GLU A 155 -0.59 15.80 0.18
CA GLU A 155 0.24 16.77 0.87
C GLU A 155 0.87 16.19 2.13
N LYS A 156 0.04 15.60 3.01
CA LYS A 156 0.49 15.06 4.29
C LYS A 156 1.58 14.01 4.11
N LYS A 157 1.46 13.14 3.11
CA LYS A 157 2.39 12.02 2.88
C LYS A 157 3.52 12.35 1.91
N ASN A 158 3.64 13.62 1.50
CA ASN A 158 4.63 14.07 0.52
C ASN A 158 4.64 13.16 -0.74
N ALA A 159 3.44 12.83 -1.24
CA ALA A 159 3.28 11.95 -2.38
C ALA A 159 3.25 12.75 -3.70
N ASP A 160 3.71 12.13 -4.77
CA ASP A 160 3.73 12.73 -6.12
C ASP A 160 2.35 12.64 -6.78
N PHE A 161 1.65 11.53 -6.54
CA PHE A 161 0.24 11.37 -6.86
C PHE A 161 -0.43 10.33 -5.94
N VAL A 162 -1.75 10.40 -5.88
CA VAL A 162 -2.60 9.44 -5.14
C VAL A 162 -3.36 8.57 -6.12
N VAL A 163 -3.39 7.26 -5.87
CA VAL A 163 -4.31 6.33 -6.50
C VAL A 163 -5.54 6.17 -5.62
N LEU A 164 -6.65 6.81 -6.01
CA LEU A 164 -7.92 6.73 -5.32
C LEU A 164 -8.77 5.60 -5.90
N ASN A 165 -9.07 4.59 -5.10
CA ASN A 165 -9.94 3.47 -5.48
C ASN A 165 -11.42 3.81 -5.23
N SER A 166 -12.32 3.41 -6.14
CA SER A 166 -13.76 3.45 -5.90
C SER A 166 -14.25 2.20 -5.15
N MET A 167 -15.05 2.40 -4.10
CA MET A 167 -15.84 1.35 -3.42
C MET A 167 -17.32 1.32 -3.84
N ARG A 168 -17.76 2.32 -4.62
CA ARG A 168 -19.18 2.51 -4.94
C ARG A 168 -19.64 1.70 -6.15
N ASP A 169 -18.69 1.23 -6.95
CA ASP A 169 -18.95 0.51 -8.19
C ASP A 169 -18.89 -1.00 -7.96
N SER A 170 -19.95 -1.70 -8.39
CA SER A 170 -19.99 -3.17 -8.34
C SER A 170 -18.80 -3.76 -9.12
N GLY A 171 -18.07 -4.68 -8.49
CA GLY A 171 -16.87 -5.30 -9.07
C GLY A 171 -15.57 -4.50 -8.90
N ALA A 172 -15.58 -3.35 -8.21
CA ALA A 172 -14.37 -2.60 -7.86
C ALA A 172 -13.85 -2.91 -6.44
N GLY A 173 -12.57 -2.63 -6.18
CA GLY A 173 -11.97 -2.75 -4.86
C GLY A 173 -11.49 -4.15 -4.47
N PHE A 174 -11.73 -4.53 -3.22
CA PHE A 174 -11.18 -5.74 -2.61
C PHE A 174 -11.84 -7.03 -3.15
N GLY A 175 -11.07 -8.13 -3.20
CA GLY A 175 -11.57 -9.44 -3.61
C GLY A 175 -11.70 -9.66 -5.13
N PHE A 176 -12.14 -8.64 -5.87
CA PHE A 176 -12.32 -8.72 -7.33
C PHE A 176 -11.00 -8.77 -8.11
N ASP A 177 -11.06 -9.11 -9.40
CA ASP A 177 -9.92 -9.01 -10.34
C ASP A 177 -9.90 -7.67 -11.10
N THR A 178 -10.99 -6.90 -10.97
CA THR A 178 -11.15 -5.56 -11.52
C THR A 178 -11.02 -4.49 -10.45
N ASN A 179 -10.81 -3.25 -10.88
CA ASN A 179 -10.84 -2.07 -10.03
C ASN A 179 -11.22 -0.83 -10.88
N LYS A 180 -11.58 0.26 -10.22
CA LYS A 180 -11.84 1.57 -10.85
C LYS A 180 -11.10 2.60 -10.01
N ILE A 181 -10.27 3.41 -10.65
CA ILE A 181 -9.37 4.32 -9.96
C ILE A 181 -9.43 5.73 -10.54
N SER A 182 -9.05 6.69 -9.72
CA SER A 182 -8.69 8.04 -10.13
C SER A 182 -7.26 8.31 -9.70
N LEU A 183 -6.47 8.93 -10.58
CA LEU A 183 -5.15 9.47 -10.24
C LEU A 183 -5.30 10.95 -9.92
N LEU A 184 -4.87 11.35 -8.73
CA LEU A 184 -4.93 12.74 -8.28
C LEU A 184 -3.52 13.29 -8.12
N TYR A 185 -3.28 14.47 -8.70
CA TYR A 185 -1.97 15.09 -8.80
C TYR A 185 -1.87 16.38 -7.98
N ILE A 186 -0.64 16.81 -7.67
CA ILE A 186 -0.36 17.99 -6.83
C ILE A 186 -0.85 19.30 -7.46
N ASN A 187 -0.90 19.37 -8.79
CA ASN A 187 -1.43 20.51 -9.52
C ASN A 187 -2.98 20.57 -9.52
N GLY A 188 -3.64 19.65 -8.81
CA GLY A 188 -5.10 19.57 -8.71
C GLY A 188 -5.78 18.82 -9.86
N LEU A 189 -5.03 18.37 -10.87
CA LEU A 189 -5.55 17.53 -11.94
C LEU A 189 -6.02 16.18 -11.37
N THR A 190 -7.10 15.66 -11.95
CA THR A 190 -7.60 14.32 -11.69
C THR A 190 -7.83 13.60 -13.00
N THR A 191 -7.28 12.39 -13.14
CA THR A 191 -7.54 11.51 -14.28
C THR A 191 -8.33 10.30 -13.82
N ASN A 192 -9.50 10.08 -14.42
CA ASN A 192 -10.40 8.99 -14.06
C ASN A 192 -10.24 7.81 -15.02
N PHE A 193 -10.20 6.60 -14.47
CA PHE A 193 -10.15 5.37 -15.24
C PHE A 193 -11.41 4.55 -14.98
N ALA A 194 -12.01 4.03 -16.05
CA ALA A 194 -13.18 3.16 -15.95
C ALA A 194 -12.82 1.82 -15.26
N LEU A 195 -13.84 1.02 -14.96
CA LEU A 195 -13.64 -0.33 -14.42
C LEU A 195 -12.81 -1.16 -15.40
N GLN A 196 -11.65 -1.62 -14.96
CA GLN A 196 -10.70 -2.39 -15.75
C GLN A 196 -10.03 -3.47 -14.89
N SER A 197 -9.32 -4.41 -15.51
CA SER A 197 -8.54 -5.40 -14.77
C SER A 197 -7.44 -4.72 -13.95
N LYS A 198 -7.10 -5.30 -12.80
CA LYS A 198 -6.01 -4.83 -11.95
C LYS A 198 -4.67 -4.80 -12.70
N GLN A 199 -4.44 -5.74 -13.62
CA GLN A 199 -3.24 -5.78 -14.47
C GLN A 199 -3.18 -4.58 -15.43
N SER A 200 -4.30 -4.20 -16.06
CA SER A 200 -4.33 -3.03 -16.94
C SER A 200 -4.10 -1.73 -16.17
N LEU A 201 -4.75 -1.60 -15.00
CA LEU A 201 -4.54 -0.43 -14.14
C LEU A 201 -3.13 -0.37 -13.55
N ALA A 202 -2.53 -1.52 -13.23
CA ALA A 202 -1.14 -1.58 -12.78
C ALA A 202 -0.17 -0.99 -13.82
N LYS A 203 -0.32 -1.35 -15.11
CA LYS A 203 0.49 -0.77 -16.19
C LYS A 203 0.36 0.74 -16.29
N ILE A 204 -0.85 1.27 -16.10
CA ILE A 204 -1.11 2.72 -16.11
C ILE A 204 -0.37 3.40 -14.95
N ILE A 205 -0.49 2.87 -13.73
CA ILE A 205 0.18 3.42 -12.55
C ILE A 205 1.70 3.35 -12.68
N VAL A 206 2.24 2.24 -13.19
CA VAL A 206 3.68 2.06 -13.42
C VAL A 206 4.20 3.08 -14.43
N LYS A 207 3.50 3.25 -15.55
CA LYS A 207 3.87 4.23 -16.57
C LYS A 207 3.93 5.64 -15.99
N GLU A 208 2.92 6.03 -15.21
CA GLU A 208 2.85 7.35 -14.57
C GLU A 208 4.00 7.54 -13.57
N ALA A 209 4.26 6.55 -12.71
CA ALA A 209 5.33 6.60 -11.73
C ALA A 209 6.73 6.69 -12.37
N LEU A 210 6.97 5.94 -13.46
CA LEU A 210 8.22 6.03 -14.22
C LEU A 210 8.38 7.40 -14.89
N GLN A 211 7.31 7.97 -15.45
CA GLN A 211 7.35 9.31 -16.03
C GLN A 211 7.72 10.36 -14.97
N TYR A 212 7.11 10.29 -13.77
CA TYR A 212 7.48 11.15 -12.63
C TYR A 212 8.95 10.99 -12.24
N PHE A 213 9.44 9.75 -12.20
CA PHE A 213 10.83 9.49 -11.85
C PHE A 213 11.79 10.10 -12.87
N HIS A 214 11.54 9.90 -14.17
CA HIS A 214 12.38 10.45 -15.24
C HIS A 214 12.41 11.98 -15.22
N ASN A 215 11.26 12.63 -15.07
CA ASN A 215 11.18 14.10 -14.97
C ASN A 215 11.95 14.68 -13.77
N LYS A 216 12.16 13.89 -12.71
CA LYS A 216 12.93 14.30 -11.52
C LYS A 216 14.43 14.08 -11.65
N GLN A 217 14.87 13.34 -12.66
CA GLN A 217 16.29 13.14 -12.95
C GLN A 217 16.85 14.16 -13.96
N GLU A 218 15.96 14.88 -14.66
CA GLU A 218 16.30 16.04 -15.50
C GLU A 218 16.65 17.27 -14.64
#